data_AF-A0A3E0QTJ9-F1
#
_entry.id   AF-A0A3E0QTJ9-F1
#
_cell.length_a   1.000
_cell.length_b   1.000
_cell.length_c   1.000
_cell.angle_alpha   90.00
_cell.angle_beta   90.00
_cell.angle_gamma   90.00
#
_symmetry.space_group_name_H-M   'P 1'
#
loop_
_entity.id
_entity.type
_entity.pdbx_description
1 polymer ?
#
loop_
_entity_poly.entity_id
_entity_poly.type
_entity_poly.pdbx_seq_one_letter_code
_entity_poly.pdbx_strand_id
1 'polypeptide(L)'
;MSGIMELLQSYEEVIDVYEFVGEWEVWIGYQKVRIKVLKDKNGGYVSSTSHYYHGSQQAGPYISSINGGKTVEAAVREAMRQLLTFYRPDDENAKWVVNDSY
;
A
#
# COMPACT_ATOMS: atom_id res chain seq x y z
N MET A 1 0.82 3.19 22.78
CA MET A 1 1.06 4.13 21.68
C MET A 1 2.43 4.76 21.93
N SER A 2 3.21 5.17 20.92
CA SER A 2 4.49 5.83 21.20
C SER A 2 4.24 7.26 21.70
N GLY A 3 5.09 7.79 22.58
CA GLY A 3 4.92 9.16 23.09
C GLY A 3 4.96 10.24 21.99
N ILE A 4 5.62 9.94 20.86
CA ILE A 4 5.62 10.82 19.69
C ILE A 4 4.24 10.85 19.01
N MET A 5 3.57 9.71 18.88
CA MET A 5 2.22 9.66 18.29
C MET A 5 1.21 10.46 19.12
N GLU A 6 1.27 10.34 20.44
CA GLU A 6 0.40 11.09 21.36
C GLU A 6 0.65 12.60 21.25
N LEU A 7 1.92 13.02 21.19
CA LEU A 7 2.28 14.41 20.98
C LEU A 7 1.71 14.94 19.65
N LEU A 8 1.91 14.21 18.55
CA LEU A 8 1.42 14.64 17.23
C LEU A 8 -0.12 14.72 17.18
N GLN A 9 -0.82 13.82 17.85
CA GLN A 9 -2.29 13.85 17.94
C GLN A 9 -2.84 14.93 18.86
N SER A 10 -2.02 15.58 19.68
CA SER A 10 -2.47 16.65 20.57
C SER A 10 -2.71 17.98 19.85
N TYR A 11 -2.22 18.14 18.61
CA TYR A 11 -2.44 19.32 17.78
C TYR A 11 -3.80 19.23 17.06
N GLU A 12 -4.65 20.25 17.22
CA GLU A 12 -6.04 20.24 16.70
C GLU A 12 -6.11 20.17 15.17
N GLU A 13 -5.09 20.66 14.47
CA GLU A 13 -5.00 20.64 13.01
C GLU A 13 -4.63 19.27 12.45
N VAL A 14 -4.15 18.33 13.28
CA VAL A 14 -3.71 17.01 12.87
C VAL A 14 -4.90 16.05 12.81
N ILE A 15 -5.25 15.62 11.59
CA ILE A 15 -6.40 14.74 11.34
C ILE A 15 -6.08 13.29 11.69
N ASP A 16 -4.87 12.83 11.39
CA ASP A 16 -4.43 11.45 11.68
C ASP A 16 -2.91 11.34 11.75
N VAL A 17 -2.42 10.32 12.45
CA VAL A 17 -0.99 10.07 12.66
C VAL A 17 -0.68 8.61 12.44
N TYR A 18 0.38 8.37 11.68
CA TYR A 18 0.87 7.06 11.34
C TYR A 18 2.35 6.92 11.68
N GLU A 19 2.73 5.74 12.15
CA GLU A 19 4.11 5.38 12.40
C GLU A 19 4.62 4.54 11.23
N PHE A 20 5.74 4.93 10.63
CA PHE A 20 6.36 4.14 9.57
C PHE A 20 6.96 2.86 10.17
N VAL A 21 6.49 1.71 9.67
CA VAL A 21 6.93 0.39 10.16
C VAL A 21 8.02 -0.20 9.28
N GLY A 22 7.88 -0.05 7.97
CA GLY A 22 8.84 -0.59 7.02
C GLY A 22 8.45 -0.34 5.57
N GLU A 23 9.44 -0.51 4.71
CA GLU A 23 9.29 -0.45 3.27
C GLU A 23 10.07 -1.59 2.62
N TRP A 24 9.47 -2.25 1.64
CA TRP A 24 10.06 -3.36 0.90
C TRP A 24 9.99 -3.10 -0.59
N GLU A 25 11.07 -3.41 -1.30
CA GLU A 25 11.11 -3.44 -2.76
C GLU A 25 10.83 -4.87 -3.24
N VAL A 26 9.88 -5.01 -4.16
CA VAL A 26 9.57 -6.26 -4.84
C VAL A 26 9.62 -6.04 -6.35
N TRP A 27 10.09 -7.04 -7.08
CA TRP A 27 10.05 -7.06 -8.54
C TRP A 27 8.90 -7.94 -8.99
N ILE A 28 8.00 -7.38 -9.81
CA ILE A 28 6.88 -8.09 -10.43
C ILE A 28 7.07 -8.00 -11.94
N GLY A 29 7.51 -9.10 -12.56
CA GLY A 29 8.08 -9.06 -13.91
C GLY A 29 9.29 -8.12 -13.95
N TYR A 30 9.27 -7.16 -14.88
CA TYR A 30 10.32 -6.13 -15.01
C TYR A 30 10.01 -4.83 -14.25
N GLN A 31 8.92 -4.77 -13.48
CA GLN A 31 8.58 -3.60 -12.70
C GLN A 31 9.05 -3.74 -11.25
N LYS A 32 9.79 -2.73 -10.79
CA LYS A 32 10.04 -2.55 -9.36
C LYS A 32 8.87 -1.84 -8.69
N VAL A 33 8.31 -2.45 -7.65
CA VAL A 33 7.23 -1.91 -6.84
C VAL A 33 7.69 -1.86 -5.38
N ARG A 34 7.56 -0.69 -4.75
CA ARG A 34 7.73 -0.52 -3.31
C ARG A 34 6.40 -0.72 -2.57
N ILE A 35 6.45 -1.38 -1.42
CA ILE A 35 5.36 -1.58 -0.47
C ILE A 35 5.75 -0.88 0.83
N LYS A 36 4.98 0.12 1.24
CA LYS A 36 5.16 0.85 2.50
C LYS A 36 4.09 0.38 3.48
N VAL A 37 4.48 0.07 4.71
CA VAL A 37 3.55 -0.27 5.79
C VAL A 37 3.65 0.78 6.88
N LEU A 38 2.49 1.28 7.28
CA LEU A 38 2.31 2.24 8.34
C LEU A 38 1.45 1.62 9.45
N LYS A 39 1.68 2.01 10.69
CA LYS A 39 0.87 1.64 11.84
C LYS A 39 0.01 2.81 12.25
N ASP A 40 -1.27 2.57 12.45
CA ASP A 40 -2.22 3.57 12.92
C ASP A 40 -2.23 3.65 14.47
N LYS A 41 -2.95 4.66 14.98
CA LYS A 41 -3.11 4.88 16.43
C LYS A 41 -3.82 3.74 17.18
N ASN A 42 -4.66 2.98 16.49
CA ASN A 42 -5.39 1.84 17.04
C ASN A 42 -4.55 0.55 17.04
N GLY A 43 -3.30 0.61 16.54
CA GLY A 43 -2.42 -0.54 16.41
C GLY A 43 -2.69 -1.40 15.17
N GLY A 44 -3.56 -0.94 14.28
CA GLY A 44 -3.74 -1.52 12.95
C GLY A 44 -2.57 -1.18 12.03
N TYR A 45 -2.41 -1.98 10.97
CA TYR A 45 -1.38 -1.76 9.95
C TYR A 45 -2.06 -1.49 8.62
N VAL A 46 -1.67 -0.43 7.95
CA VAL A 46 -2.10 -0.09 6.60
C VAL A 46 -0.91 -0.14 5.65
N SER A 47 -1.17 -0.42 4.39
CA SER A 47 -0.16 -0.56 3.35
C SER A 47 -0.48 0.32 2.14
N SER A 48 0.56 0.87 1.53
CA SER A 48 0.50 1.53 0.23
C SER A 48 1.51 0.90 -0.72
N THR A 49 1.21 0.93 -2.02
CA THR A 49 2.09 0.45 -3.08
C THR A 49 2.48 1.62 -3.98
N SER A 50 3.74 1.67 -4.41
CA SER A 50 4.22 2.76 -5.28
C SER A 50 3.62 2.75 -6.69
N HIS A 51 3.06 1.61 -7.10
CA HIS A 51 2.45 1.43 -8.40
C HIS A 51 1.21 0.54 -8.26
N TYR A 52 0.24 0.77 -9.12
CA TYR A 52 -0.90 -0.11 -9.32
C TYR A 52 -0.77 -0.85 -10.65
N TYR A 53 -1.20 -2.10 -10.69
CA TYR A 53 -1.32 -2.84 -11.93
C TYR A 53 -2.62 -2.44 -12.66
N HIS A 54 -2.51 -2.11 -13.95
CA HIS A 54 -3.63 -1.86 -14.85
C HIS A 54 -3.55 -2.83 -16.01
N GLY A 55 -4.32 -3.92 -15.93
CA GLY A 55 -4.48 -4.88 -17.03
C GLY A 55 -5.29 -4.28 -18.18
N SER A 56 -5.02 -4.71 -19.41
CA SER A 56 -5.63 -4.14 -20.62
C SER A 56 -7.15 -4.31 -20.70
N GLN A 57 -7.70 -5.29 -19.97
CA GLN A 57 -9.14 -5.55 -19.88
C GLN A 57 -9.86 -4.76 -18.78
N GLN A 58 -9.15 -3.94 -18.00
CA GLN A 58 -9.73 -3.18 -16.90
C GLN A 58 -9.99 -1.73 -17.32
N ALA A 59 -11.09 -1.15 -16.82
CA ALA A 59 -11.40 0.28 -17.03
C ALA A 59 -10.38 1.21 -16.38
N GLY A 60 -9.63 0.73 -15.38
CA GLY A 60 -8.56 1.44 -14.69
C GLY A 60 -7.73 0.50 -13.81
N PRO A 61 -6.66 1.02 -13.17
CA PRO A 61 -5.88 0.24 -12.22
C PRO A 61 -6.73 -0.29 -11.08
N TYR A 62 -6.45 -1.52 -10.63
CA TYR A 62 -7.14 -2.07 -9.47
C TYR A 62 -6.56 -1.51 -8.18
N ILE A 63 -7.42 -0.84 -7.40
CA ILE A 63 -7.12 -0.32 -6.07
C ILE A 63 -8.07 -1.00 -5.10
N SER A 64 -7.53 -1.75 -4.15
CA SER A 64 -8.33 -2.43 -3.13
C SER A 64 -8.85 -1.40 -2.14
N SER A 65 -10.13 -1.53 -1.76
CA SER A 65 -10.71 -0.78 -0.64
C SER A 65 -10.21 -1.27 0.72
N ILE A 66 -9.64 -2.49 0.76
CA ILE A 66 -8.99 -3.07 1.93
C ILE A 66 -7.48 -2.92 1.73
N ASN A 67 -6.83 -2.13 2.58
CA ASN A 67 -5.40 -1.85 2.48
C ASN A 67 -4.63 -2.17 3.77
N GLY A 68 -5.21 -2.93 4.71
CA GLY A 68 -4.62 -3.12 6.02
C GLY A 68 -4.94 -4.46 6.71
N GLY A 69 -4.42 -4.63 7.91
CA GLY A 69 -4.58 -5.82 8.72
C GLY A 69 -4.12 -5.65 10.16
N LYS A 70 -4.26 -6.71 10.97
CA LYS A 70 -3.85 -6.70 12.39
C LYS A 70 -2.34 -6.93 12.60
N THR A 71 -1.63 -7.27 11.53
CA THR A 71 -0.18 -7.53 11.55
C THR A 71 0.47 -6.93 10.31
N VAL A 72 1.77 -6.66 10.40
CA VAL A 72 2.58 -6.24 9.24
C VAL A 72 2.46 -7.24 8.09
N GLU A 73 2.54 -8.54 8.40
CA GLU A 73 2.40 -9.60 7.40
C GLU A 73 1.04 -9.54 6.69
N ALA A 74 -0.06 -9.32 7.43
CA ALA A 74 -1.38 -9.18 6.84
C ALA A 74 -1.46 -7.96 5.90
N ALA A 75 -0.89 -6.82 6.30
CA ALA A 75 -0.85 -5.63 5.46
C ALA A 75 -0.03 -5.87 4.17
N VAL A 76 1.15 -6.50 4.27
CA VAL A 76 1.95 -6.87 3.09
C VAL A 76 1.22 -7.87 2.19
N ARG A 77 0.54 -8.86 2.78
CA ARG A 77 -0.25 -9.85 2.05
C ARG A 77 -1.38 -9.21 1.26
N GLU A 78 -2.09 -8.23 1.84
CA GLU A 78 -3.13 -7.49 1.13
C GLU A 78 -2.54 -6.61 0.02
N ALA A 79 -1.41 -5.93 0.25
CA ALA A 79 -0.71 -5.19 -0.79
C ALA A 79 -0.33 -6.10 -1.98
N MET A 80 0.25 -7.27 -1.71
CA MET A 80 0.58 -8.25 -2.74
C MET A 80 -0.67 -8.79 -3.45
N ARG A 81 -1.75 -9.05 -2.71
CA ARG A 81 -3.03 -9.48 -3.30
C ARG A 81 -3.55 -8.42 -4.27
N GLN A 82 -3.54 -7.15 -3.90
CA GLN A 82 -3.94 -6.06 -4.79
C GLN A 82 -3.11 -6.05 -6.09
N LEU A 83 -1.78 -6.12 -5.97
CA LEU A 83 -0.88 -6.10 -7.12
C LEU A 83 -1.08 -7.29 -8.05
N LEU A 84 -1.39 -8.46 -7.51
CA LEU A 84 -1.40 -9.72 -8.25
C LEU A 84 -2.80 -10.22 -8.66
N THR A 85 -3.89 -9.65 -8.12
CA THR A 85 -5.26 -10.16 -8.37
C THR A 85 -5.60 -10.25 -9.87
N PHE A 86 -5.16 -9.25 -10.64
CA PHE A 86 -5.40 -9.20 -12.09
C PHE A 86 -4.11 -9.28 -12.91
N TYR A 87 -2.98 -9.53 -12.26
CA TYR A 87 -1.68 -9.56 -12.92
C TYR A 87 -1.64 -10.69 -13.96
N ARG A 88 -1.30 -10.33 -15.20
CA ARG A 88 -1.13 -11.24 -16.32
C ARG A 88 0.22 -10.95 -16.99
N PRO A 89 1.23 -11.82 -16.81
CA PRO A 89 2.58 -11.55 -17.33
C PRO A 89 2.65 -11.53 -18.87
N ASP A 90 1.65 -12.10 -19.54
CA ASP A 90 1.48 -12.17 -20.99
C ASP A 90 0.61 -11.05 -21.58
N ASP A 91 0.10 -10.13 -20.74
CA ASP A 91 -0.68 -8.98 -21.18
C ASP A 91 0.26 -7.85 -21.65
N GLU A 92 0.64 -7.87 -22.93
CA GLU A 92 1.55 -6.89 -23.54
C GLU A 92 1.03 -5.45 -23.49
N ASN A 93 -0.28 -5.26 -23.32
CA ASN A 93 -0.92 -3.94 -23.24
C ASN A 93 -1.19 -3.49 -21.79
N ALA A 94 -0.84 -4.31 -20.79
CA ALA A 94 -0.90 -3.91 -19.40
C ALA A 94 0.14 -2.85 -19.08
N LYS A 95 -0.14 -2.04 -18.07
CA LYS A 95 0.79 -1.01 -17.60
C LYS A 95 0.79 -0.92 -16.08
N TRP A 96 1.91 -0.43 -15.56
CA TRP A 96 2.04 -0.01 -14.18
C TRP A 96 1.75 1.48 -14.09
N VAL A 97 0.76 1.83 -13.28
CA VAL A 97 0.36 3.22 -13.03
C VAL A 97 0.99 3.67 -11.72
N VAL A 98 1.71 4.78 -11.74
CA VAL A 98 2.32 5.35 -10.53
C VAL A 98 1.22 5.73 -9.54
N ASN A 99 1.44 5.40 -8.26
CA ASN A 99 0.59 5.89 -7.17
C ASN A 99 1.13 7.22 -6.67
N ASP A 100 0.47 8.32 -7.05
CA ASP A 100 0.87 9.68 -6.64
C ASP A 100 0.71 9.94 -5.13
N SER A 101 -0.06 9.08 -4.45
CA SER A 101 -0.29 9.16 -3.00
C SER A 101 0.64 8.25 -2.19
N TYR A 102 1.72 7.73 -2.80
CA TYR A 102 2.61 6.74 -2.17
C TYR A 102 3.46 7.28 -1.02
#